data_AF-A0A258LGZ5-F1
#
_entry.id   AF-A0A258LGZ5-F1
#
_cell.length_a   1.000
_cell.length_b   1.000
_cell.length_c   1.000
_cell.angle_alpha   90.00
_cell.angle_beta   90.00
_cell.angle_gamma   90.00
#
_symmetry.space_group_name_H-M   'P 1'
#
loop_
_entity.id
_entity.type
_entity.pdbx_description
1 polymer ?
#
loop_
_entity_poly.entity_id
_entity_poly.type
_entity_poly.pdbx_seq_one_letter_code
_entity_poly.pdbx_strand_id
1 'polypeptide(L)'
;MTMIFGKPAPLLFGQLVLGIINGSFYAMLSMGLAIIFGLLRIINFAHGAMFMIGAFVTWGLLNYLNINFWFALILAPLIVGAAGYVLERTVIQRIYKL
;
A
#
# COMPACT_ATOMS: atom_id res chain seq x y z
N MET A 1 -16.71 -32.88 -6.69
CA MET A 1 -16.12 -31.72 -6.00
C MET A 1 -16.22 -31.97 -4.51
N THR A 2 -15.13 -31.79 -3.76
CA THR A 2 -15.15 -31.97 -2.29
C THR A 2 -16.03 -30.88 -1.67
N MET A 3 -17.04 -31.29 -0.91
CA MET A 3 -17.99 -30.39 -0.23
C MET A 3 -17.64 -30.36 1.25
N ILE A 4 -17.46 -29.16 1.81
CA ILE A 4 -17.16 -28.95 3.22
C ILE A 4 -18.21 -27.96 3.75
N PHE A 5 -18.90 -28.30 4.85
CA PHE A 5 -19.99 -27.48 5.41
C PHE A 5 -21.08 -27.09 4.37
N GLY A 6 -21.37 -27.97 3.40
CA GLY A 6 -22.36 -27.70 2.35
C GLY A 6 -21.90 -26.68 1.29
N LYS A 7 -20.65 -26.19 1.35
CA LYS A 7 -20.05 -25.34 0.31
C LYS A 7 -18.91 -26.07 -0.42
N PRO A 8 -18.66 -25.76 -1.70
CA PRO A 8 -17.52 -26.31 -2.42
C PRO A 8 -16.20 -25.95 -1.71
N ALA A 9 -15.33 -26.93 -1.48
CA ALA A 9 -14.03 -26.70 -0.84
C ALA A 9 -13.19 -25.60 -1.54
N PRO A 10 -13.17 -25.50 -2.89
CA PRO A 10 -12.45 -24.41 -3.57
C PRO A 10 -12.94 -23.00 -3.16
N LEU A 11 -14.23 -22.84 -2.86
CA LEU A 11 -14.80 -21.57 -2.41
C LEU A 11 -14.27 -21.18 -1.03
N LEU A 12 -14.21 -22.16 -0.10
CA LEU A 12 -13.71 -21.92 1.25
C LEU A 12 -12.22 -21.61 1.26
N PHE A 13 -11.42 -22.37 0.49
CA PHE A 13 -9.99 -22.09 0.36
C PHE A 13 -9.73 -20.73 -0.30
N GLY A 14 -10.51 -20.35 -1.31
CA GLY A 14 -10.43 -19.02 -1.92
C GLY A 14 -10.68 -17.90 -0.91
N GLN A 15 -11.70 -18.03 -0.05
CA GLN A 15 -11.97 -17.06 1.01
C GLN A 15 -10.85 -17.00 2.07
N LEU A 16 -10.26 -18.13 2.41
CA LEU A 16 -9.14 -18.17 3.35
C LEU A 16 -7.92 -17.44 2.78
N VAL A 17 -7.61 -17.64 1.50
CA VAL A 17 -6.55 -16.91 0.78
C VAL A 17 -6.85 -15.41 0.73
N LEU A 18 -8.09 -15.01 0.39
CA LEU A 18 -8.50 -13.60 0.41
C LEU A 18 -8.37 -12.96 1.80
N GLY A 19 -8.73 -13.70 2.84
CA GLY A 19 -8.57 -13.28 4.23
C GLY A 19 -7.10 -13.05 4.60
N ILE A 20 -6.21 -13.96 4.20
CA ILE A 20 -4.75 -13.80 4.40
C ILE A 20 -4.23 -12.59 3.62
N ILE A 21 -4.59 -12.43 2.35
CA ILE A 21 -4.16 -11.30 1.52
C ILE A 21 -4.55 -9.97 2.17
N ASN A 22 -5.83 -9.83 2.56
CA ASN A 22 -6.32 -8.62 3.20
C ASN A 22 -5.69 -8.41 4.59
N GLY A 23 -5.51 -9.47 5.36
CA GLY A 23 -4.84 -9.42 6.67
C GLY A 23 -3.38 -8.96 6.55
N SER A 24 -2.62 -9.54 5.64
CA SER A 24 -1.24 -9.13 5.33
C SER A 24 -1.16 -7.68 4.85
N PHE A 25 -2.12 -7.26 4.02
CA PHE A 25 -2.23 -5.89 3.55
C PHE A 25 -2.44 -4.89 4.71
N TYR A 26 -3.41 -5.16 5.60
CA TYR A 26 -3.64 -4.32 6.78
C TYR A 26 -2.47 -4.34 7.76
N ALA A 27 -1.83 -5.49 7.96
CA ALA A 27 -0.66 -5.62 8.80
C ALA A 27 0.52 -4.78 8.26
N MET A 28 0.76 -4.82 6.95
CA MET A 28 1.80 -4.03 6.30
C MET A 28 1.51 -2.52 6.39
N LEU A 29 0.26 -2.11 6.17
CA LEU A 29 -0.16 -0.72 6.33
C LEU A 29 0.08 -0.18 7.75
N SER A 30 -0.30 -0.97 8.75
CA SER A 30 -0.10 -0.65 10.17
C SER A 30 1.38 -0.60 10.53
N MET A 31 2.16 -1.59 10.08
CA MET A 31 3.61 -1.66 10.31
C MET A 31 4.34 -0.45 9.71
N GLY A 32 3.97 0.00 8.51
CA GLY A 32 4.56 1.19 7.90
C GLY A 32 4.38 2.45 8.76
N LEU A 33 3.16 2.66 9.26
CA LEU A 33 2.86 3.76 10.16
C LEU A 33 3.66 3.63 11.47
N ALA A 34 3.68 2.44 12.08
CA ALA A 34 4.42 2.16 13.32
C ALA A 34 5.93 2.42 13.20
N ILE A 35 6.55 2.07 12.06
CA ILE A 35 7.98 2.32 11.82
C ILE A 35 8.26 3.82 11.69
N ILE A 36 7.47 4.55 10.91
CA ILE A 36 7.62 6.00 10.74
C ILE A 36 7.52 6.71 12.09
N PHE A 37 6.51 6.32 12.87
CA PHE A 37 6.34 6.80 14.24
C PHE A 37 7.48 6.47 15.18
N GLY A 38 7.94 5.23 15.18
CA GLY A 38 9.03 4.77 16.04
C GLY A 38 10.33 5.54 15.78
N LEU A 39 10.57 5.93 14.52
CA LEU A 39 11.76 6.67 14.11
C LEU A 39 11.62 8.18 14.34
N LEU A 40 10.52 8.79 13.90
CA LEU A 40 10.35 10.25 13.88
C LEU A 40 9.67 10.82 15.14
N ARG A 41 9.05 9.98 15.97
CA ARG A 41 8.23 10.37 17.15
C ARG A 41 7.12 11.39 16.84
N ILE A 42 6.70 11.53 15.58
CA ILE A 42 5.64 12.45 15.13
C ILE A 42 4.60 11.69 14.29
N ILE A 43 3.34 12.10 14.42
CA ILE A 43 2.22 11.59 13.63
C ILE A 43 2.28 12.08 12.19
N ASN A 44 2.72 11.20 11.28
CA ASN A 44 2.63 11.42 9.85
C ASN A 44 1.22 11.07 9.34
N PHE A 45 0.33 12.07 9.33
CA PHE A 45 -1.02 11.95 8.76
C PHE A 45 -1.03 11.75 7.23
N ALA A 46 0.09 11.99 6.54
CA ALA A 46 0.17 11.80 5.09
C ALA A 46 0.35 10.33 4.68
N HIS A 47 0.61 9.41 5.62
CA HIS A 47 0.83 7.98 5.32
C HIS A 47 -0.31 7.36 4.51
N GLY A 48 -1.56 7.59 4.93
CA GLY A 48 -2.74 7.08 4.21
C GLY A 48 -2.89 7.67 2.81
N ALA A 49 -2.56 8.97 2.64
CA ALA A 49 -2.57 9.62 1.34
C ALA A 49 -1.48 9.08 0.42
N MET A 50 -0.26 8.86 0.93
CA MET A 50 0.84 8.26 0.17
C MET A 50 0.52 6.84 -0.30
N PHE A 51 -0.13 6.06 0.56
CA PHE A 51 -0.64 4.74 0.18
C PHE A 51 -1.64 4.83 -0.99
N MET A 52 -2.62 5.73 -0.89
CA MET A 52 -3.61 5.93 -1.96
C MET A 52 -2.98 6.38 -3.28
N ILE A 53 -1.97 7.26 -3.22
CA ILE A 53 -1.19 7.67 -4.41
C ILE A 53 -0.56 6.43 -5.06
N GLY A 54 0.06 5.53 -4.28
CA GLY A 54 0.64 4.30 -4.83
C GLY A 54 -0.39 3.39 -5.50
N ALA A 55 -1.57 3.23 -4.90
CA ALA A 55 -2.66 2.46 -5.50
C ALA A 55 -3.13 3.07 -6.83
N PHE A 56 -3.37 4.38 -6.87
CA PHE A 56 -3.82 5.07 -8.09
C PHE A 56 -2.74 5.16 -9.16
N VAL A 57 -1.48 5.35 -8.80
CA VAL A 57 -0.35 5.31 -9.74
C VAL A 57 -0.26 3.93 -10.38
N THR A 58 -0.28 2.87 -9.58
CA THR A 58 -0.25 1.49 -10.11
C THR A 58 -1.44 1.24 -11.03
N TRP A 59 -2.65 1.60 -10.59
CA TRP A 59 -3.86 1.47 -11.41
C TRP A 59 -3.77 2.27 -12.71
N GLY A 60 -3.27 3.49 -12.68
CA GLY A 60 -3.10 4.34 -13.87
C GLY A 60 -2.04 3.82 -14.84
N LEU A 61 -0.91 3.31 -14.32
CA LEU A 61 0.12 2.67 -15.14
C LEU A 61 -0.43 1.45 -15.89
N LEU A 62 -1.24 0.63 -15.21
CA LEU A 62 -1.86 -0.56 -15.79
C LEU A 62 -2.95 -0.21 -16.81
N ASN A 63 -3.85 0.73 -16.49
CA ASN A 63 -5.06 0.97 -17.29
C ASN A 63 -4.89 2.03 -18.38
N TYR A 64 -4.16 3.11 -18.11
CA TYR A 64 -3.99 4.20 -19.08
C TYR A 64 -2.73 4.01 -19.93
N LEU A 65 -1.61 3.63 -19.29
CA LEU A 65 -0.34 3.45 -20.00
C LEU A 65 -0.14 2.01 -20.52
N ASN A 66 -1.04 1.08 -20.18
CA ASN A 66 -0.95 -0.34 -20.55
C ASN A 66 0.42 -0.97 -20.20
N ILE A 67 1.06 -0.47 -19.14
CA ILE A 67 2.33 -1.01 -18.66
C ILE A 67 2.07 -2.37 -18.00
N ASN A 68 2.92 -3.36 -18.28
CA ASN A 68 2.81 -4.66 -17.65
C ASN A 68 2.99 -4.55 -16.12
N PHE A 69 2.26 -5.37 -15.37
CA PHE A 69 2.29 -5.45 -13.91
C PHE A 69 3.71 -5.46 -13.33
N TRP A 70 4.63 -6.23 -13.91
CA TRP A 70 6.01 -6.31 -13.42
C TRP A 70 6.75 -4.97 -13.46
N PHE A 71 6.53 -4.17 -14.51
CA PHE A 71 7.11 -2.84 -14.60
C PHE A 71 6.38 -1.85 -13.68
N ALA A 72 5.04 -1.94 -13.60
CA ALA A 72 4.25 -1.11 -12.70
C ALA A 72 4.63 -1.34 -11.23
N LEU A 73 4.96 -2.58 -10.84
CA LEU A 73 5.41 -2.96 -9.50
C LEU A 73 6.69 -2.23 -9.08
N ILE A 74 7.59 -1.93 -10.02
CA ILE A 74 8.84 -1.21 -9.76
C ILE A 74 8.63 0.31 -9.88
N LEU A 75 7.89 0.75 -10.90
CA LEU A 75 7.66 2.17 -11.16
C LEU A 75 6.82 2.84 -10.08
N ALA A 76 5.80 2.17 -9.55
CA ALA A 76 4.91 2.77 -8.56
C ALA A 76 5.64 3.16 -7.26
N PRO A 77 6.45 2.30 -6.60
CA PRO A 77 7.24 2.69 -5.44
C PRO A 77 8.22 3.84 -5.72
N LEU A 78 8.80 3.89 -6.92
CA LEU A 78 9.72 4.99 -7.30
C LEU A 78 8.98 6.32 -7.42
N ILE A 79 7.82 6.33 -8.06
CA ILE A 79 6.98 7.53 -8.22
C ILE A 79 6.47 8.00 -6.84
N VAL A 80 5.96 7.08 -6.02
CA VAL A 80 5.49 7.39 -4.67
C VAL A 80 6.63 7.86 -3.77
N GLY A 81 7.81 7.23 -3.86
CA GLY A 81 9.00 7.65 -3.13
C GLY A 81 9.45 9.06 -3.51
N ALA A 82 9.41 9.39 -4.80
CA ALA A 82 9.68 10.76 -5.27
C ALA A 82 8.65 11.76 -4.74
N ALA A 83 7.35 11.42 -4.75
CA ALA A 83 6.30 12.24 -4.15
C ALA A 83 6.51 12.43 -2.64
N GLY A 84 6.90 11.35 -1.93
CA GLY A 84 7.28 11.36 -0.53
C GLY A 84 8.44 12.30 -0.23
N TYR A 85 9.49 12.25 -1.06
CA TYR A 85 10.64 13.15 -0.93
C TYR A 85 10.25 14.62 -1.12
N VAL A 86 9.41 14.92 -2.11
CA VAL A 86 8.90 16.28 -2.33
C VAL A 86 8.09 16.76 -1.13
N LEU A 87 7.21 15.91 -0.58
CA LEU A 87 6.42 16.23 0.60
C LEU A 87 7.29 16.47 1.83
N GLU A 88 8.29 15.63 2.05
CA GLU A 88 9.26 15.77 3.13
C GLU A 88 9.96 17.13 3.07
N ARG A 89 10.49 17.48 1.89
CA ARG A 89 11.21 18.74 1.64
C ARG A 89 10.34 19.99 1.75
N THR A 90 9.08 19.92 1.32
CA THR A 90 8.23 21.11 1.20
C THR A 90 7.42 21.37 2.45
N VAL A 91 6.90 20.33 3.10
CA VAL A 91 5.99 20.44 4.24
C VAL A 91 6.69 20.04 5.53
N ILE A 92 7.18 18.80 5.61
CA ILE A 92 7.65 18.23 6.88
C ILE A 92 8.90 18.97 7.39
N GLN A 93 9.85 19.27 6.52
CA GLN A 93 11.03 20.06 6.89
C GLN A 93 10.72 21.49 7.37
N ARG A 94 9.60 22.08 6.94
CA ARG A 94 9.20 23.41 7.44
C ARG A 94 8.63 23.32 8.85
N ILE A 95 7.89 22.25 9.14
CA ILE A 95 7.33 21.99 10.47
C ILE A 95 8.44 21.67 11.48
N TYR A 96 9.48 20.93 11.08
CA TYR A 96 10.63 20.66 11.96
C TYR A 96 11.42 21.90 12.38
N LYS A 97 11.32 23.00 11.63
CA LYS A 97 12.04 24.25 11.91
C LYS A 97 11.23 25.26 12.74
N LEU A 98 9.95 24.97 13.02
CA LEU A 98 9.07 25.74 13.89
C LEU A 98 9.12 25.17 15.31
#